data_AF-A0AAQ0H2C5-F1
#
_entry.id   AF-A0AAQ0H2C5-F1
#
_cell.length_a   1.000
_cell.length_b   1.000
_cell.length_c   1.000
_cell.angle_alpha   90.00
_cell.angle_beta   90.00
_cell.angle_gamma   90.00
#
_symmetry.space_group_name_H-M   'P 1'
#
loop_
_entity.id
_entity.type
_entity.pdbx_description
1 polymer ?
#
loop_
_entity_poly.entity_id
_entity_poly.type
_entity_poly.pdbx_seq_one_letter_code
_entity_poly.pdbx_strand_id
1 'polypeptide(L)'
;MTSTGDDEPTTSERDHPTSARDQALRALLVRTVEQPSRRRRWRAGAIGGAVLSALAGGLVGGAVTAAAAPDPEAAAAQAGARAAVLGATQPSMHVVGEPRGVIGTGDGALRVGSVPTGAELLVWSLRCRSDGGSTSVGPASSRTSATCTTGRTINGSVRVADVEGADLTVRTDGGTAWTLSVGWVRTPPMPGPSAAQQYELADGVVTRSEYLAAFHRFQGCMTARGDSLGVVPESSLFVAYGVDDQDAGDRCGRAEFDEVSAAWQAEHPAPADDDGTWGAQPYDPAADPRYAG
;
A
#
# COMPACT_ATOMS: atom_id res chain seq x y z
N MET A 1 43.22 67.65 -11.68
CA MET A 1 42.94 66.85 -12.89
C MET A 1 41.89 65.83 -12.50
N THR A 2 40.66 66.16 -12.83
CA THR A 2 39.42 65.43 -12.62
C THR A 2 39.20 64.46 -13.77
N SER A 3 38.95 63.19 -13.46
CA SER A 3 38.46 62.21 -14.44
C SER A 3 37.26 61.49 -13.82
N THR A 4 36.09 62.07 -14.08
CA THR A 4 34.77 61.45 -13.98
C THR A 4 34.66 60.39 -15.06
N GLY A 5 34.55 59.12 -14.66
CA GLY A 5 34.20 58.01 -15.56
C GLY A 5 32.74 57.64 -15.32
N ASP A 6 31.94 57.73 -16.37
CA ASP A 6 30.50 57.50 -16.41
C ASP A 6 30.16 56.03 -16.16
N ASP A 7 29.31 55.78 -15.16
CA ASP A 7 28.59 54.52 -14.95
C ASP A 7 27.37 54.50 -15.88
N GLU A 8 27.39 53.64 -16.90
CA GLU A 8 26.25 53.38 -17.78
C GLU A 8 25.51 52.12 -17.28
N PRO A 9 24.27 52.23 -16.74
CA PRO A 9 23.51 51.08 -16.31
C PRO A 9 22.89 50.37 -17.52
N THR A 10 23.50 49.27 -17.95
CA THR A 10 22.91 48.37 -18.95
C THR A 10 21.88 47.45 -18.31
N THR A 11 20.67 47.95 -18.09
CA THR A 11 19.48 47.12 -17.84
C THR A 11 19.07 46.44 -19.14
N SER A 12 19.70 45.32 -19.46
CA SER A 12 19.17 44.33 -20.41
C SER A 12 18.46 43.26 -19.60
N GLU A 13 17.29 43.62 -19.07
CA GLU A 13 16.30 42.69 -18.54
C GLU A 13 15.77 41.91 -19.74
N ARG A 14 16.37 40.73 -19.98
CA ARG A 14 15.88 39.80 -20.99
C ARG A 14 14.56 39.24 -20.50
N ASP A 15 13.47 39.76 -21.06
CA ASP A 15 12.17 39.09 -21.10
C ASP A 15 12.37 37.73 -21.79
N HIS A 16 12.65 36.69 -21.02
CA HIS A 16 12.55 35.32 -21.51
C HIS A 16 11.05 35.05 -21.77
N PRO A 17 10.64 34.84 -23.03
CA PRO A 17 9.25 34.50 -23.32
C PRO A 17 8.94 33.21 -22.56
N THR A 18 8.08 33.33 -21.55
CA THR A 18 7.63 32.19 -20.75
C THR A 18 7.04 31.19 -21.73
N SER A 19 7.69 30.03 -21.85
CA SER A 19 7.29 29.04 -22.82
C SER A 19 5.82 28.65 -22.57
N ALA A 20 5.09 28.26 -23.61
CA ALA A 20 3.72 27.75 -23.44
C ALA A 20 3.66 26.60 -22.42
N ARG A 21 4.78 25.87 -22.27
CA ARG A 21 5.02 24.81 -21.28
C ARG A 21 5.04 25.36 -19.84
N ASP A 22 5.73 26.46 -19.58
CA ASP A 22 5.75 27.10 -18.24
C ASP A 22 4.39 27.67 -17.85
N GLN A 23 3.63 28.22 -18.81
CA GLN A 23 2.28 28.69 -18.56
C GLN A 23 1.32 27.53 -18.22
N ALA A 24 1.45 26.38 -18.89
CA ALA A 24 0.66 25.18 -18.60
C ALA A 24 1.00 24.59 -17.21
N LEU A 25 2.28 24.54 -16.84
CA LEU A 25 2.73 24.07 -15.53
C LEU A 25 2.25 24.99 -14.40
N ARG A 26 2.34 26.32 -14.57
CA ARG A 26 1.80 27.27 -13.59
C ARG A 26 0.29 27.14 -13.45
N ALA A 27 -0.45 26.95 -14.54
CA ALA A 27 -1.90 26.75 -14.49
C ALA A 27 -2.30 25.47 -13.74
N LEU A 28 -1.56 24.38 -13.90
CA LEU A 28 -1.76 23.14 -13.15
C LEU A 28 -1.47 23.30 -11.64
N LEU A 29 -0.36 23.97 -11.29
CA LEU A 29 0.01 24.21 -9.89
C LEU A 29 -1.02 25.09 -9.16
N VAL A 30 -1.46 26.20 -9.75
CA VAL A 30 -2.47 27.09 -9.15
C VAL A 30 -3.79 26.35 -8.94
N ARG A 31 -4.23 25.53 -9.90
CA ARG A 31 -5.48 24.76 -9.80
C ARG A 31 -5.45 23.72 -8.67
N THR A 32 -4.28 23.16 -8.37
CA THR A 32 -4.12 22.17 -7.29
C THR A 32 -4.17 22.83 -5.91
N VAL A 33 -3.63 24.05 -5.78
CA VAL A 33 -3.65 24.83 -4.54
C VAL A 33 -5.03 25.43 -4.26
N GLU A 34 -5.75 25.84 -5.30
CA GLU A 34 -7.08 26.43 -5.19
C GLU A 34 -8.22 25.42 -5.03
N GLN A 35 -7.97 24.10 -4.97
CA GLN A 35 -9.00 23.16 -4.57
C GLN A 35 -9.14 23.21 -3.04
N PRO A 36 -10.17 23.88 -2.48
CA PRO A 36 -10.42 23.79 -1.05
C PRO A 36 -10.70 22.33 -0.74
N SER A 37 -9.86 21.74 0.11
CA SER A 37 -10.16 20.46 0.75
C SER A 37 -11.54 20.58 1.38
N ARG A 38 -12.56 19.99 0.73
CA ARG A 38 -13.91 19.96 1.26
C ARG A 38 -13.86 19.09 2.50
N ARG A 39 -13.56 19.69 3.65
CA ARG A 39 -13.71 19.09 4.97
C ARG A 39 -15.16 18.66 5.10
N ARG A 40 -15.41 17.38 4.86
CA ARG A 40 -16.71 16.74 4.99
C ARG A 40 -17.09 16.81 6.47
N ARG A 41 -17.81 17.87 6.85
CA ARG A 41 -18.43 18.02 8.18
C ARG A 41 -19.44 16.88 8.33
N TRP A 42 -19.01 15.80 8.97
CA TRP A 42 -19.90 14.76 9.46
C TRP A 42 -20.82 15.38 10.50
N ARG A 43 -22.08 15.63 10.12
CA ARG A 43 -23.13 15.92 11.10
C ARG A 43 -23.43 14.61 11.82
N ALA A 44 -23.09 14.56 13.11
CA ALA A 44 -23.55 13.53 14.02
C ALA A 44 -25.08 13.61 14.11
N GLY A 45 -25.75 12.74 13.36
CA GLY A 45 -27.18 12.50 13.50
C GLY A 45 -27.39 11.52 14.65
N ALA A 46 -27.91 12.03 15.76
CA ALA A 46 -28.44 11.22 16.85
C ALA A 46 -29.58 10.34 16.31
N ILE A 47 -29.43 9.02 16.36
CA ILE A 47 -30.54 8.08 16.20
C ILE A 47 -30.89 7.57 17.59
N GLY A 48 -31.82 8.27 18.22
CA GLY A 48 -32.59 7.75 19.34
C GLY A 48 -33.79 6.97 18.84
N GLY A 49 -33.97 5.76 19.41
CA GLY A 49 -35.26 5.16 19.75
C GLY A 49 -36.24 4.78 18.64
N ALA A 50 -36.53 3.48 18.53
CA ALA A 50 -37.91 2.98 18.50
C ALA A 50 -37.95 1.48 18.85
N VAL A 51 -38.15 1.21 20.13
CA VAL A 51 -38.82 0.00 20.63
C VAL A 51 -40.31 0.17 20.28
N LEU A 52 -40.89 -0.79 19.55
CA LEU A 52 -42.30 -1.24 19.63
C LEU A 52 -42.73 -1.89 18.31
N SER A 53 -42.97 -3.19 18.35
CA SER A 53 -44.00 -3.85 17.55
C SER A 53 -44.36 -5.16 18.25
N ALA A 54 -45.25 -5.03 19.24
CA ALA A 54 -45.98 -6.14 19.81
C ALA A 54 -47.43 -6.07 19.29
N LEU A 55 -47.89 -7.22 18.78
CA LEU A 55 -49.28 -7.69 18.69
C LEU A 55 -50.21 -7.07 17.63
N ALA A 56 -50.53 -7.86 16.60
CA ALA A 56 -51.88 -8.44 16.43
C ALA A 56 -51.96 -9.41 15.23
N GLY A 57 -52.48 -10.62 15.47
CA GLY A 57 -53.23 -11.38 14.46
C GLY A 57 -52.69 -12.76 14.08
N GLY A 58 -53.28 -13.83 14.64
CA GLY A 58 -53.27 -15.17 14.04
C GLY A 58 -52.89 -16.30 14.99
N LEU A 59 -53.88 -16.83 15.72
CA LEU A 59 -53.78 -18.14 16.38
C LEU A 59 -53.66 -19.24 15.32
N VAL A 60 -52.43 -19.57 14.94
CA VAL A 60 -52.05 -20.88 14.39
C VAL A 60 -50.82 -21.29 15.16
N GLY A 61 -50.89 -22.41 15.87
CA GLY A 61 -49.80 -22.95 16.69
C GLY A 61 -48.55 -23.23 15.85
N GLY A 62 -47.67 -22.25 15.76
CA GLY A 62 -46.31 -22.39 15.26
C GLY A 62 -45.38 -22.37 16.46
N ALA A 63 -44.60 -23.43 16.63
CA ALA A 63 -43.56 -23.49 17.65
C ALA A 63 -42.69 -22.22 17.54
N VAL A 64 -42.68 -21.41 18.60
CA VAL A 64 -41.68 -20.36 18.76
C VAL A 64 -40.37 -21.11 18.97
N THR A 65 -39.64 -21.37 17.88
CA THR A 65 -38.23 -21.76 17.98
C THR A 65 -37.56 -20.62 18.73
N ALA A 66 -37.26 -20.85 20.00
CA ALA A 66 -36.44 -19.94 20.78
C ALA A 66 -35.16 -19.74 19.98
N ALA A 67 -35.01 -18.58 19.34
CA ALA A 67 -33.78 -18.22 18.69
C ALA A 67 -32.74 -18.15 19.80
N ALA A 68 -31.87 -19.16 19.89
CA ALA A 68 -30.73 -19.12 20.80
C ALA A 68 -29.99 -17.82 20.51
N ALA A 69 -29.81 -16.99 21.54
CA ALA A 69 -29.04 -15.76 21.39
C ALA A 69 -27.66 -16.15 20.81
N PRO A 70 -27.17 -15.41 19.81
CA PRO A 70 -25.87 -15.71 19.23
C PRO A 70 -24.80 -15.66 20.33
N ASP A 71 -23.89 -16.64 20.30
CA ASP A 71 -22.75 -16.67 21.21
C ASP A 71 -21.95 -15.36 21.07
N PRO A 72 -21.83 -14.55 22.15
CA PRO A 72 -21.14 -13.26 22.09
C PRO A 72 -19.67 -13.40 21.70
N GLU A 73 -19.01 -14.51 22.02
CA GLU A 73 -17.61 -14.73 21.68
C GLU A 73 -17.44 -15.03 20.19
N ALA A 74 -18.34 -15.82 19.61
CA ALA A 74 -18.37 -16.08 18.18
C ALA A 74 -18.64 -14.79 17.38
N ALA A 75 -19.56 -13.94 17.87
CA ALA A 75 -19.84 -12.64 17.27
C ALA A 75 -18.61 -11.71 17.32
N ALA A 76 -17.88 -11.68 18.45
CA ALA A 76 -16.65 -10.90 18.59
C ALA A 76 -15.54 -11.42 17.67
N ALA A 77 -15.38 -12.74 17.54
CA ALA A 77 -14.42 -13.35 16.61
C ALA A 77 -14.71 -12.95 15.16
N GLN A 78 -15.98 -13.02 14.74
CA GLN A 78 -16.38 -12.59 13.40
C GLN A 78 -16.14 -11.09 13.19
N ALA A 79 -16.48 -10.24 14.15
CA ALA A 79 -16.27 -8.79 14.04
C ALA A 79 -14.78 -8.41 13.95
N GLY A 80 -13.89 -9.17 14.61
CA GLY A 80 -12.45 -8.96 14.58
C GLY A 80 -11.73 -9.58 13.38
N ALA A 81 -12.39 -10.45 12.62
CA ALA A 81 -11.74 -11.28 11.60
C ALA A 81 -10.99 -10.47 10.54
N ARG A 82 -11.57 -9.35 10.09
CA ARG A 82 -10.94 -8.50 9.07
C ARG A 82 -9.64 -7.87 9.54
N ALA A 83 -9.61 -7.36 10.77
CA ALA A 83 -8.39 -6.76 11.32
C ALA A 83 -7.30 -7.82 11.52
N ALA A 84 -7.68 -9.02 11.98
CA ALA A 84 -6.73 -10.13 12.15
C ALA A 84 -6.14 -10.61 10.82
N VAL A 85 -6.96 -10.72 9.77
CA VAL A 85 -6.46 -11.06 8.42
C VAL A 85 -5.52 -9.98 7.89
N LEU A 86 -5.89 -8.70 8.01
CA LEU A 86 -5.01 -7.59 7.57
C LEU A 86 -3.68 -7.55 8.33
N GLY A 87 -3.69 -7.87 9.62
CA GLY A 87 -2.46 -7.99 10.42
C GLY A 87 -1.59 -9.20 10.07
N ALA A 88 -2.14 -10.17 9.32
CA ALA A 88 -1.43 -11.37 8.84
C ALA A 88 -1.03 -11.27 7.36
N THR A 89 -1.47 -10.24 6.64
CA THR A 89 -1.15 -10.01 5.23
C THR A 89 0.02 -9.06 5.06
N GLN A 90 0.67 -9.09 3.88
CA GLN A 90 1.57 -8.02 3.48
C GLN A 90 0.79 -6.70 3.36
N PRO A 91 1.41 -5.53 3.68
CA PRO A 91 0.72 -4.24 3.70
C PRO A 91 -0.02 -3.87 2.41
N SER A 92 0.46 -4.36 1.27
CA SER A 92 -0.09 -4.05 -0.04
C SER A 92 -1.28 -4.92 -0.45
N MET A 93 -1.51 -6.04 0.21
CA MET A 93 -2.59 -6.95 -0.16
C MET A 93 -3.97 -6.40 0.25
N HIS A 94 -4.97 -6.71 -0.55
CA HIS A 94 -6.35 -6.33 -0.27
C HIS A 94 -7.21 -7.55 0.05
N VAL A 95 -7.99 -7.45 1.12
CA VAL A 95 -9.04 -8.42 1.45
C VAL A 95 -10.13 -8.39 0.39
N VAL A 96 -10.46 -9.57 -0.13
CA VAL A 96 -11.53 -9.80 -1.10
C VAL A 96 -12.67 -10.56 -0.41
N GLY A 97 -13.87 -10.00 -0.45
CA GLY A 97 -15.03 -10.55 0.27
C GLY A 97 -14.99 -10.27 1.77
N GLU A 98 -15.78 -11.03 2.53
CA GLU A 98 -15.90 -10.89 3.98
C GLU A 98 -15.08 -11.97 4.70
N PRO A 99 -14.06 -11.59 5.50
CA PRO A 99 -13.33 -12.52 6.35
C PRO A 99 -14.24 -13.25 7.33
N ARG A 100 -13.83 -14.44 7.76
CA ARG A 100 -14.57 -15.25 8.73
C ARG A 100 -13.76 -15.46 9.98
N GLY A 101 -14.40 -15.25 11.14
CA GLY A 101 -13.82 -15.51 12.45
C GLY A 101 -14.58 -16.64 13.12
N VAL A 102 -13.86 -17.64 13.61
CA VAL A 102 -14.43 -18.79 14.33
C VAL A 102 -13.65 -19.05 15.61
N ILE A 103 -14.33 -19.55 16.63
CA ILE A 103 -13.71 -20.00 17.88
C ILE A 103 -13.80 -21.51 17.97
N GLY A 104 -12.86 -22.12 18.68
CA GLY A 104 -12.85 -23.56 18.90
C GLY A 104 -11.98 -23.96 20.09
N THR A 105 -12.08 -25.24 20.44
CA THR A 105 -11.24 -25.90 21.45
C THR A 105 -10.77 -27.24 20.90
N GLY A 106 -9.51 -27.60 21.15
CA GLY A 106 -8.94 -28.83 20.62
C GLY A 106 -8.76 -28.80 19.09
N ASP A 107 -8.79 -29.97 18.48
CA ASP A 107 -8.75 -30.12 17.03
C ASP A 107 -10.02 -29.57 16.37
N GLY A 108 -9.86 -28.92 15.22
CA GLY A 108 -10.96 -28.36 14.45
C GLY A 108 -10.68 -28.35 12.95
N ALA A 109 -11.75 -28.29 12.18
CA ALA A 109 -11.69 -28.09 10.73
C ALA A 109 -12.63 -26.96 10.36
N LEU A 110 -12.13 -26.03 9.54
CA LEU A 110 -12.90 -24.95 8.96
C LEU A 110 -12.97 -25.17 7.45
N ARG A 111 -14.18 -25.38 6.95
CA ARG A 111 -14.41 -25.35 5.51
C ARG A 111 -14.32 -23.91 5.03
N VAL A 112 -13.27 -23.63 4.25
CA VAL A 112 -13.09 -22.34 3.61
C VAL A 112 -14.17 -22.23 2.54
N GLY A 113 -14.92 -21.12 2.53
CA GLY A 113 -16.01 -20.92 1.56
C GLY A 113 -15.51 -20.91 0.11
N SER A 114 -16.42 -20.72 -0.84
CA SER A 114 -16.06 -20.55 -2.25
C SER A 114 -15.03 -19.42 -2.42
N VAL A 115 -14.06 -19.63 -3.29
CA VAL A 115 -13.03 -18.65 -3.63
C VAL A 115 -13.68 -17.46 -4.34
N PRO A 116 -13.58 -16.23 -3.81
CA PRO A 116 -14.06 -15.04 -4.50
C PRO A 116 -13.27 -14.78 -5.78
N THR A 117 -13.92 -14.24 -6.81
CA THR A 117 -13.26 -13.89 -8.08
C THR A 117 -12.07 -12.95 -7.85
N GLY A 118 -10.91 -13.34 -8.38
CA GLY A 118 -9.67 -12.56 -8.29
C GLY A 118 -8.94 -12.67 -6.95
N ALA A 119 -9.35 -13.56 -6.04
CA ALA A 119 -8.52 -13.94 -4.90
C ALA A 119 -7.30 -14.75 -5.38
N GLU A 120 -6.16 -14.55 -4.72
CA GLU A 120 -4.89 -15.21 -5.03
C GLU A 120 -4.40 -16.09 -3.88
N LEU A 121 -4.60 -15.60 -2.65
CA LEU A 121 -4.20 -16.27 -1.43
C LEU A 121 -5.37 -16.38 -0.45
N LEU A 122 -5.39 -17.46 0.32
CA LEU A 122 -6.07 -17.53 1.60
C LEU A 122 -5.07 -17.17 2.69
N VAL A 123 -5.38 -16.16 3.50
CA VAL A 123 -4.61 -15.80 4.68
C VAL A 123 -5.39 -16.17 5.92
N TRP A 124 -4.67 -16.65 6.93
CA TRP A 124 -5.25 -17.00 8.21
C TRP A 124 -4.40 -16.51 9.38
N SER A 125 -5.08 -16.22 10.47
CA SER A 125 -4.51 -15.80 11.75
C SER A 125 -5.20 -16.56 12.87
N LEU A 126 -4.44 -17.39 13.59
CA LEU A 126 -4.91 -18.10 14.77
C LEU A 126 -4.37 -17.41 16.02
N ARG A 127 -5.27 -17.02 16.92
CA ARG A 127 -4.94 -16.49 18.25
C ARG A 127 -5.27 -17.53 19.31
N CYS A 128 -4.29 -17.93 20.10
CA CYS A 128 -4.47 -18.82 21.24
C CYS A 128 -5.25 -18.09 22.34
N ARG A 129 -6.27 -18.74 22.90
CA ARG A 129 -7.11 -18.23 23.99
C ARG A 129 -6.85 -18.90 25.33
N SER A 130 -6.20 -20.06 25.31
CA SER A 130 -5.66 -20.73 26.49
C SER A 130 -4.22 -21.18 26.21
N ASP A 131 -3.50 -21.49 27.27
CA ASP A 131 -2.21 -22.17 27.16
C ASP A 131 -2.43 -23.61 26.68
N GLY A 132 -1.47 -24.12 25.92
CA GLY A 132 -1.58 -25.41 25.25
C GLY A 132 -0.22 -25.97 24.84
N GLY A 133 -0.23 -27.17 24.29
CA GLY A 133 0.97 -27.77 23.71
C GLY A 133 1.22 -27.29 22.28
N SER A 134 1.70 -28.21 21.44
CA SER A 134 1.89 -27.97 20.02
C SER A 134 0.56 -27.67 19.34
N THR A 135 0.56 -26.66 18.47
CA THR A 135 -0.58 -26.28 17.63
C THR A 135 -0.11 -26.18 16.19
N SER A 136 -0.85 -26.78 15.25
CA SER A 136 -0.60 -26.66 13.82
C SER A 136 -1.84 -26.18 13.09
N VAL A 137 -1.66 -25.28 12.12
CA VAL A 137 -2.74 -24.70 11.32
C VAL A 137 -2.36 -24.72 9.86
N GLY A 138 -3.31 -25.07 9.00
CA GLY A 138 -3.11 -25.09 7.56
C GLY A 138 -3.90 -26.18 6.86
N PRO A 139 -3.91 -26.18 5.52
CA PRO A 139 -4.35 -27.33 4.74
C PRO A 139 -3.45 -28.54 4.99
N ALA A 140 -3.88 -29.72 4.55
CA ALA A 140 -3.09 -30.95 4.72
C ALA A 140 -1.71 -30.88 4.04
N SER A 141 -1.61 -30.18 2.91
CA SER A 141 -0.39 -30.02 2.11
C SER A 141 0.64 -29.04 2.69
N SER A 142 0.20 -28.13 3.56
CA SER A 142 1.06 -27.10 4.14
C SER A 142 0.54 -26.69 5.52
N ARG A 143 1.31 -27.02 6.56
CA ARG A 143 0.97 -26.71 7.95
C ARG A 143 2.05 -25.86 8.59
N THR A 144 1.63 -24.85 9.31
CA THR A 144 2.49 -24.06 10.19
C THR A 144 2.27 -24.51 11.62
N SER A 145 3.34 -24.86 12.33
CA SER A 145 3.29 -25.35 13.71
C SER A 145 3.96 -24.38 14.68
N ALA A 146 3.39 -24.21 15.87
CA ALA A 146 3.95 -23.45 16.97
C ALA A 146 3.35 -23.89 18.32
N THR A 147 4.01 -23.59 19.44
CA THR A 147 3.43 -23.79 20.78
C THR A 147 2.35 -22.75 21.08
N CYS A 148 1.16 -23.17 21.52
CA CYS A 148 0.12 -22.22 21.92
C CYS A 148 0.36 -21.67 23.34
N THR A 149 0.48 -20.35 23.45
CA THR A 149 0.42 -19.63 24.72
C THR A 149 -0.63 -18.54 24.61
N THR A 150 -1.35 -18.27 25.68
CA THR A 150 -2.49 -17.34 25.68
C THR A 150 -2.09 -15.98 25.09
N GLY A 151 -2.84 -15.54 24.08
CA GLY A 151 -2.58 -14.28 23.36
C GLY A 151 -1.59 -14.39 22.20
N ARG A 152 -0.82 -15.49 22.09
CA ARG A 152 0.05 -15.72 20.94
C ARG A 152 -0.77 -15.80 19.66
N THR A 153 -0.23 -15.20 18.61
CA THR A 153 -0.79 -15.26 17.26
C THR A 153 0.12 -16.09 16.36
N ILE A 154 -0.47 -16.97 15.57
CA ILE A 154 0.17 -17.79 14.54
C ILE A 154 -0.48 -17.37 13.23
N ASN A 155 0.31 -16.95 12.25
CA ASN A 155 -0.17 -16.51 10.95
C ASN A 155 0.34 -17.43 9.86
N GLY A 156 -0.39 -17.50 8.77
CA GLY A 156 0.09 -18.15 7.56
C GLY A 156 -0.79 -17.82 6.35
N SER A 157 -0.31 -18.24 5.19
CA SER A 157 -1.01 -18.06 3.93
C SER A 157 -0.83 -19.28 3.04
N VAL A 158 -1.76 -19.48 2.11
CA VAL A 158 -1.70 -20.54 1.11
C VAL A 158 -2.30 -20.01 -0.19
N ARG A 159 -1.76 -20.43 -1.34
CA ARG A 159 -2.31 -20.04 -2.64
C ARG A 159 -3.65 -20.69 -2.87
N VAL A 160 -4.53 -20.00 -3.59
CA VAL A 160 -5.87 -20.50 -3.97
C VAL A 160 -5.80 -21.90 -4.59
N ALA A 161 -4.88 -22.12 -5.53
CA ALA A 161 -4.71 -23.41 -6.22
C ALA A 161 -4.38 -24.59 -5.27
N ASP A 162 -3.83 -24.29 -4.10
CA ASP A 162 -3.40 -25.27 -3.11
C ASP A 162 -4.48 -25.53 -2.02
N VAL A 163 -5.60 -24.78 -2.04
CA VAL A 163 -6.67 -24.85 -1.02
C VAL A 163 -8.08 -24.96 -1.60
N GLU A 164 -8.25 -24.88 -2.92
CA GLU A 164 -9.57 -25.00 -3.55
C GLU A 164 -10.22 -26.36 -3.22
N GLY A 165 -11.36 -26.32 -2.54
CA GLY A 165 -12.08 -27.52 -2.08
C GLY A 165 -11.48 -28.22 -0.85
N ALA A 166 -10.40 -27.69 -0.27
CA ALA A 166 -9.76 -28.23 0.93
C ALA A 166 -10.25 -27.54 2.22
N ASP A 167 -10.18 -28.26 3.33
CA ASP A 167 -10.46 -27.70 4.66
C ASP A 167 -9.17 -27.14 5.27
N LEU A 168 -9.31 -26.01 5.97
CA LEU A 168 -8.25 -25.49 6.84
C LEU A 168 -8.37 -26.18 8.20
N THR A 169 -7.35 -26.93 8.60
CA THR A 169 -7.38 -27.68 9.86
C THR A 169 -6.56 -26.99 10.93
N VAL A 170 -7.09 -26.99 12.16
CA VAL A 170 -6.38 -26.65 13.39
C VAL A 170 -6.18 -27.95 14.15
N ARG A 171 -4.95 -28.27 14.53
CA ARG A 171 -4.67 -29.38 15.44
C ARG A 171 -3.95 -28.85 16.66
N THR A 172 -4.38 -29.24 17.85
CA THR A 172 -3.82 -28.78 19.11
C THR A 172 -3.66 -29.92 20.10
N ASP A 173 -2.64 -29.85 20.93
CA ASP A 173 -2.59 -30.70 22.12
C ASP A 173 -3.59 -30.18 23.18
N GLY A 174 -4.27 -31.10 23.88
CA GLY A 174 -4.85 -30.83 25.20
C GLY A 174 -6.05 -29.87 25.27
N GLY A 175 -6.96 -29.86 24.29
CA GLY A 175 -8.21 -29.08 24.38
C GLY A 175 -8.02 -27.55 24.34
N THR A 176 -6.86 -27.11 23.84
CA THR A 176 -6.48 -25.70 23.72
C THR A 176 -7.57 -24.86 23.05
N ALA A 177 -7.96 -23.75 23.66
CA ALA A 177 -8.93 -22.81 23.11
C ALA A 177 -8.26 -21.84 22.12
N TRP A 178 -8.92 -21.51 21.02
CA TRP A 178 -8.38 -20.65 19.97
C TRP A 178 -9.47 -19.84 19.25
N THR A 179 -9.03 -18.76 18.60
CA THR A 179 -9.80 -17.99 17.59
C THR A 179 -9.05 -18.05 16.28
N LEU A 180 -9.71 -18.48 15.21
CA LEU A 180 -9.15 -18.52 13.86
C LEU A 180 -9.89 -17.51 12.98
N SER A 181 -9.14 -16.58 12.40
CA SER A 181 -9.62 -15.65 11.38
C SER A 181 -9.06 -16.06 10.03
N VAL A 182 -9.91 -16.14 9.01
CA VAL A 182 -9.51 -16.46 7.63
C VAL A 182 -10.08 -15.44 6.66
N GLY A 183 -9.34 -15.13 5.62
CA GLY A 183 -9.80 -14.22 4.58
C GLY A 183 -9.07 -14.44 3.27
N TRP A 184 -9.78 -14.22 2.17
CA TRP A 184 -9.19 -14.22 0.84
C TRP A 184 -8.56 -12.87 0.58
N VAL A 185 -7.37 -12.88 0.00
CA VAL A 185 -6.68 -11.65 -0.39
C VAL A 185 -6.18 -11.74 -1.82
N ARG A 186 -5.93 -10.57 -2.38
CA ARG A 186 -5.29 -10.42 -3.68
C ARG A 186 -4.22 -9.35 -3.62
N THR A 187 -3.22 -9.51 -4.46
CA THR A 187 -2.25 -8.45 -4.75
C THR A 187 -2.93 -7.45 -5.67
N PRO A 188 -3.03 -6.15 -5.31
CA PRO A 188 -3.45 -5.14 -6.27
C PRO A 188 -2.49 -5.16 -7.46
N PRO A 189 -3.01 -4.99 -8.70
CA PRO A 189 -2.16 -4.93 -9.88
C PRO A 189 -1.10 -3.85 -9.69
N MET A 190 0.09 -4.10 -10.23
CA MET A 190 1.14 -3.09 -10.25
C MET A 190 0.62 -1.87 -11.03
N PRO A 191 0.77 -0.63 -10.52
CA PRO A 191 0.37 0.54 -11.29
C PRO A 191 1.16 0.61 -12.60
N GLY A 192 0.56 1.19 -13.64
CA GLY A 192 1.31 1.60 -14.82
C GLY A 192 2.04 2.93 -14.57
N PRO A 193 2.87 3.37 -15.52
CA PRO A 193 3.54 4.67 -15.46
C PRO A 193 2.53 5.82 -15.41
N SER A 194 2.80 6.83 -14.59
CA SER A 194 1.98 8.03 -14.52
C SER A 194 2.00 8.80 -15.84
N ALA A 195 0.96 9.62 -16.07
CA ALA A 195 0.90 10.47 -17.26
C ALA A 195 2.08 11.45 -17.32
N ALA A 196 2.66 11.83 -16.17
CA ALA A 196 3.85 12.68 -16.10
C ALA A 196 5.08 11.94 -16.62
N GLN A 197 5.34 10.71 -16.17
CA GLN A 197 6.44 9.89 -16.74
C GLN A 197 6.26 9.69 -18.25
N GLN A 198 5.05 9.37 -18.71
CA GLN A 198 4.78 9.18 -20.14
C GLN A 198 5.05 10.45 -20.96
N TYR A 199 4.77 11.63 -20.39
CA TYR A 199 5.05 12.91 -21.03
C TYR A 199 6.55 13.20 -21.09
N GLU A 200 7.29 12.93 -20.00
CA GLU A 200 8.75 13.11 -19.90
C GLU A 200 9.51 12.17 -20.84
N LEU A 201 8.91 11.04 -21.22
CA LEU A 201 9.50 10.07 -22.15
C LEU A 201 9.06 10.29 -23.61
N ALA A 202 8.16 11.23 -23.88
CA ALA A 202 7.48 11.34 -25.18
C ALA A 202 8.41 11.76 -26.33
N ASP A 203 9.46 12.54 -26.05
CA ASP A 203 10.47 12.95 -27.01
C ASP A 203 11.73 12.07 -27.01
N GLY A 204 11.75 11.06 -26.13
CA GLY A 204 12.85 10.11 -25.98
C GLY A 204 14.11 10.67 -25.32
N VAL A 205 14.02 11.86 -24.69
CA VAL A 205 15.15 12.50 -24.02
C VAL A 205 14.73 12.93 -22.62
N VAL A 206 15.36 12.36 -21.59
CA VAL A 206 15.09 12.78 -20.21
C VAL A 206 16.07 13.88 -19.81
N THR A 207 15.55 15.07 -19.49
CA THR A 207 16.39 16.14 -18.91
C THR A 207 16.63 15.93 -17.43
N ARG A 208 17.68 16.56 -16.89
CA ARG A 208 17.95 16.53 -15.44
C ARG A 208 16.76 16.99 -14.61
N SER A 209 16.06 18.02 -15.08
CA SER A 209 14.90 18.58 -14.39
C SER A 209 13.73 17.60 -14.33
N GLU A 210 13.50 16.81 -15.39
CA GLU A 210 12.47 15.78 -15.45
C GLU A 210 12.85 14.58 -14.60
N TYR A 211 14.11 14.16 -14.61
CA TYR A 211 14.62 13.12 -13.73
C TYR A 211 14.41 13.46 -12.24
N LEU A 212 14.76 14.68 -11.82
CA LEU A 212 14.53 15.12 -10.43
C LEU A 212 13.04 15.30 -10.12
N ALA A 213 12.25 15.83 -11.05
CA ALA A 213 10.80 15.95 -10.86
C ALA A 213 10.12 14.57 -10.69
N ALA A 214 10.56 13.57 -11.45
CA ALA A 214 10.10 12.19 -11.32
C ALA A 214 10.50 11.59 -9.96
N PHE A 215 11.75 11.82 -9.52
CA PHE A 215 12.20 11.42 -8.19
C PHE A 215 11.36 12.06 -7.08
N HIS A 216 11.04 13.36 -7.17
CA HIS A 216 10.19 14.05 -6.19
C HIS A 216 8.77 13.49 -6.14
N ARG A 217 8.19 13.09 -7.28
CA ARG A 217 6.89 12.42 -7.30
C ARG A 217 6.96 11.04 -6.64
N PHE A 218 8.03 10.28 -6.89
CA PHE A 218 8.28 9.02 -6.19
C PHE A 218 8.39 9.20 -4.68
N GLN A 219 9.21 10.16 -4.22
CA GLN A 219 9.33 10.49 -2.80
C GLN A 219 7.99 10.94 -2.18
N GLY A 220 7.20 11.72 -2.93
CA GLY A 220 5.84 12.11 -2.55
C GLY A 220 4.90 10.90 -2.40
N CYS A 221 4.98 9.94 -3.32
CA CYS A 221 4.22 8.69 -3.26
C CYS A 221 4.61 7.87 -2.02
N MET A 222 5.91 7.72 -1.73
CA MET A 222 6.40 7.02 -0.53
C MET A 222 5.89 7.71 0.76
N THR A 223 6.01 9.04 0.82
CA THR A 223 5.56 9.85 1.97
C THR A 223 4.05 9.69 2.20
N ALA A 224 3.25 9.65 1.15
CA ALA A 224 1.81 9.44 1.25
C ALA A 224 1.42 8.06 1.81
N ARG A 225 2.33 7.09 1.75
CA ARG A 225 2.17 5.74 2.33
C ARG A 225 2.73 5.63 3.75
N GLY A 226 3.37 6.68 4.25
CA GLY A 226 3.97 6.71 5.59
C GLY A 226 5.46 6.39 5.62
N ASP A 227 6.09 6.18 4.47
CA ASP A 227 7.52 5.89 4.35
C ASP A 227 8.31 7.14 4.00
N SER A 228 9.52 7.26 4.55
CA SER A 228 10.43 8.38 4.31
C SER A 228 11.74 7.88 3.73
N LEU A 229 12.20 8.52 2.65
CA LEU A 229 13.53 8.26 2.07
C LEU A 229 14.65 9.01 2.81
N GLY A 230 14.32 9.80 3.83
CA GLY A 230 15.26 10.69 4.50
C GLY A 230 15.67 11.89 3.65
N VAL A 231 16.85 12.45 3.94
CA VAL A 231 17.46 13.51 3.13
C VAL A 231 18.29 12.85 2.04
N VAL A 232 17.84 13.01 0.80
CA VAL A 232 18.49 12.42 -0.37
C VAL A 232 19.25 13.52 -1.13
N PRO A 233 20.58 13.40 -1.32
CA PRO A 233 21.35 14.38 -2.08
C PRO A 233 20.95 14.40 -3.56
N GLU A 234 20.57 15.56 -4.07
CA GLU A 234 20.15 15.76 -5.47
C GLU A 234 21.25 16.39 -6.35
N SER A 235 22.42 16.68 -5.77
CA SER A 235 23.56 17.24 -6.48
C SER A 235 24.32 16.22 -7.33
N SER A 236 24.13 14.92 -7.07
CA SER A 236 24.81 13.83 -7.77
C SER A 236 24.10 13.45 -9.07
N LEU A 237 24.85 12.96 -10.06
CA LEU A 237 24.35 12.51 -11.36
C LEU A 237 23.20 11.49 -11.22
N PHE A 238 23.27 10.62 -10.21
CA PHE A 238 22.18 9.73 -9.85
C PHE A 238 21.69 10.02 -8.44
N VAL A 239 20.39 9.89 -8.26
CA VAL A 239 19.78 9.96 -6.95
C VAL A 239 19.94 8.60 -6.27
N ALA A 240 20.73 8.55 -5.19
CA ALA A 240 20.95 7.35 -4.39
C ALA A 240 20.06 7.38 -3.14
N TYR A 241 19.24 6.36 -2.96
CA TYR A 241 18.27 6.25 -1.86
C TYR A 241 18.10 4.80 -1.40
N GLY A 242 17.59 4.64 -0.18
CA GLY A 242 17.16 3.34 0.36
C GLY A 242 15.66 3.34 0.59
N VAL A 243 15.04 2.16 0.46
CA VAL A 243 13.62 1.94 0.77
C VAL A 243 13.50 0.87 1.85
N ASP A 244 12.80 1.19 2.94
CA ASP A 244 12.54 0.23 4.02
C ASP A 244 11.39 -0.72 3.65
N ASP A 245 10.30 -0.18 3.09
CA ASP A 245 9.22 -0.97 2.48
C ASP A 245 9.48 -1.14 0.97
N GLN A 246 9.96 -2.32 0.59
CA GLN A 246 10.26 -2.65 -0.80
C GLN A 246 9.01 -2.71 -1.69
N ASP A 247 7.85 -3.14 -1.19
CA ASP A 247 6.62 -3.18 -2.02
C ASP A 247 6.13 -1.75 -2.30
N ALA A 248 6.16 -0.88 -1.29
CA ALA A 248 5.88 0.53 -1.49
C ALA A 248 6.86 1.15 -2.50
N GLY A 249 8.16 0.83 -2.36
CA GLY A 249 9.22 1.23 -3.28
C GLY A 249 8.92 0.82 -4.73
N ASP A 250 8.64 -0.46 -4.98
CA ASP A 250 8.36 -0.99 -6.32
C ASP A 250 7.11 -0.34 -6.94
N ARG A 251 6.04 -0.16 -6.16
CA ARG A 251 4.79 0.42 -6.67
C ARG A 251 4.94 1.90 -6.97
N CYS A 252 5.54 2.67 -6.06
CA CYS A 252 5.76 4.09 -6.26
C CYS A 252 6.80 4.33 -7.36
N GLY A 253 7.85 3.52 -7.43
CA GLY A 253 8.86 3.55 -8.48
C GLY A 253 8.22 3.33 -9.84
N ARG A 254 7.48 2.23 -10.01
CA ARG A 254 6.77 1.95 -11.26
C ARG A 254 5.83 3.07 -11.66
N ALA A 255 5.07 3.61 -10.71
CA ALA A 255 4.10 4.66 -10.97
C ALA A 255 4.76 6.00 -11.33
N GLU A 256 5.88 6.38 -10.72
CA GLU A 256 6.36 7.76 -10.79
C GLU A 256 7.80 7.97 -11.29
N PHE A 257 8.67 6.95 -11.29
CA PHE A 257 10.11 7.16 -11.50
C PHE A 257 10.87 6.12 -12.33
N ASP A 258 10.51 4.83 -12.32
CA ASP A 258 11.34 3.76 -12.87
C ASP A 258 11.70 3.95 -14.35
N GLU A 259 10.75 4.36 -15.19
CA GLU A 259 10.98 4.47 -16.63
C GLU A 259 11.84 5.71 -16.95
N VAL A 260 11.59 6.81 -16.26
CA VAL A 260 12.40 8.04 -16.37
C VAL A 260 13.82 7.79 -15.86
N SER A 261 13.97 7.07 -14.75
CA SER A 261 15.26 6.70 -14.18
C SER A 261 16.03 5.75 -15.10
N ALA A 262 15.36 4.77 -15.71
CA ALA A 262 15.97 3.86 -16.67
C ALA A 262 16.46 4.59 -17.92
N ALA A 263 15.65 5.50 -18.47
CA ALA A 263 16.05 6.33 -19.62
C ALA A 263 17.24 7.25 -19.27
N TRP A 264 17.19 7.93 -18.13
CA TRP A 264 18.30 8.75 -17.63
C TRP A 264 19.61 7.95 -17.48
N GLN A 265 19.54 6.74 -16.91
CA GLN A 265 20.70 5.86 -16.74
C GLN A 265 21.26 5.36 -18.08
N ALA A 266 20.39 5.07 -19.06
CA ALA A 266 20.83 4.64 -20.38
C ALA A 266 21.64 5.73 -21.12
N GLU A 267 21.34 7.00 -20.87
CA GLU A 267 22.06 8.15 -21.42
C GLU A 267 23.36 8.47 -20.69
N HIS A 268 23.52 7.96 -19.46
CA HIS A 268 24.67 8.22 -18.59
C HIS A 268 25.34 6.91 -18.12
N PRO A 269 25.79 6.04 -19.04
CA PRO A 269 26.36 4.74 -18.67
C PRO A 269 27.58 4.91 -17.76
N ALA A 270 27.73 4.00 -16.80
CA ALA A 270 28.93 3.93 -15.99
C ALA A 270 30.17 3.65 -16.87
N PRO A 271 31.31 4.30 -16.61
CA PRO A 271 32.59 3.93 -17.19
C PRO A 271 32.89 2.44 -16.96
N ALA A 272 33.57 1.81 -17.92
CA ALA A 272 33.89 0.38 -17.84
C ALA A 272 34.83 0.03 -16.66
N ASP A 273 35.54 1.02 -16.14
CA ASP A 273 36.47 0.98 -15.01
C ASP A 273 35.91 1.60 -13.73
N ASP A 274 34.58 1.79 -13.64
CA ASP A 274 33.94 2.31 -12.43
C ASP A 274 34.20 1.40 -11.21
N ASP A 275 34.59 2.04 -10.11
CA ASP A 275 34.82 1.41 -8.81
C ASP A 275 33.57 1.44 -7.91
N GLY A 276 32.43 1.82 -8.48
CA GLY A 276 31.15 1.99 -7.79
C GLY A 276 30.91 3.43 -7.31
N THR A 277 31.80 4.38 -7.64
CA THR A 277 31.63 5.79 -7.28
C THR A 277 30.96 6.63 -8.37
N TRP A 278 30.78 6.09 -9.58
CA TRP A 278 30.10 6.78 -10.69
C TRP A 278 28.73 7.35 -10.29
N GLY A 279 27.98 6.59 -9.49
CA GLY A 279 26.68 6.99 -8.93
C GLY A 279 26.71 8.32 -8.17
N ALA A 280 27.81 8.61 -7.49
CA ALA A 280 27.94 9.74 -6.56
C ALA A 280 28.55 11.00 -7.19
N GLN A 281 29.02 10.92 -8.44
CA GLN A 281 29.66 12.06 -9.12
C GLN A 281 28.71 13.25 -9.17
N PRO A 282 29.18 14.49 -8.90
CA PRO A 282 28.36 15.68 -9.07
C PRO A 282 27.84 15.79 -10.51
N TYR A 283 26.59 16.20 -10.67
CA TYR A 283 26.06 16.53 -12.00
C TYR A 283 26.69 17.84 -12.48
N ASP A 284 27.33 17.82 -13.66
CA ASP A 284 27.86 19.01 -14.34
C ASP A 284 26.93 19.43 -15.49
N PRO A 285 26.13 20.49 -15.33
CA PRO A 285 25.24 20.97 -16.38
C PRO A 285 25.98 21.41 -17.65
N ALA A 286 27.25 21.85 -17.54
CA ALA A 286 28.02 22.30 -18.70
C ALA A 286 28.48 21.12 -19.59
N ALA A 287 28.53 19.91 -19.04
CA ALA A 287 28.89 18.70 -19.75
C ALA A 287 27.68 18.03 -20.44
N ASP A 288 26.45 18.39 -20.08
CA ASP A 288 25.24 17.88 -20.73
C ASP A 288 24.85 18.80 -21.91
N PRO A 289 25.04 18.38 -23.18
CA PRO A 289 24.73 19.20 -24.35
C PRO A 289 23.23 19.52 -24.48
N ARG A 290 22.38 18.87 -23.67
CA ARG A 290 20.92 19.05 -23.65
C ARG A 290 20.48 20.04 -22.57
N TYR A 291 21.39 20.43 -21.68
CA TYR A 291 21.16 21.52 -20.74
C TYR A 291 21.25 22.85 -21.50
N ALA A 292 20.17 23.21 -22.20
CA ALA A 292 19.98 24.56 -22.68
C ALA A 292 19.59 25.42 -21.46
N GLY A 293 20.59 26.10 -20.88
CA GLY A 293 20.37 27.05 -19.78
C GLY A 293 19.41 28.17 -20.12
#